data_AF-A0A0S4S7Z1-F1
#
_entry.id   AF-A0A0S4S7Z1-F1
#
_cell.length_a   1.000
_cell.length_b   1.000
_cell.length_c   1.000
_cell.angle_alpha   90.00
_cell.angle_beta   90.00
_cell.angle_gamma   90.00
#
_symmetry.space_group_name_H-M   'P 1'
#
loop_
_entity.id
_entity.type
_entity.pdbx_description
1 polymer ?
#
loop_
_entity_poly.entity_id
_entity_poly.type
_entity_poly.pdbx_seq_one_letter_code
_entity_poly.pdbx_strand_id
1 'polypeptide(L)'
;MSYDLNISQINRVVSQNENSLKPSVKADQNRFSGSSQISETSSSSSSIEAIKKMLEKRLEQLQKQLETIQKQIAQYQNDTNKYAQDMVQTLSQKASSLLSQIAEVSASLAEIEKNRSGS
;
A
#
# COMPACT_ATOMS: atom_id res chain seq x y z
N MET A 1 10.39 -12.20 -18.99
CA MET A 1 10.88 -10.94 -18.40
C MET A 1 10.33 -10.89 -16.99
N SER A 2 11.19 -11.05 -15.99
CA SER A 2 10.81 -10.99 -14.57
C SER A 2 10.87 -9.53 -14.14
N TYR A 3 9.75 -8.99 -13.65
CA TYR A 3 9.74 -7.68 -13.02
C TYR A 3 9.89 -7.91 -11.52
N ASP A 4 11.14 -8.02 -11.07
CA ASP A 4 11.43 -8.01 -9.64
C ASP A 4 11.15 -6.59 -9.12
N LEU A 5 9.95 -6.41 -8.57
CA LEU A 5 9.55 -5.19 -7.87
C LEU A 5 10.43 -5.05 -6.63
N ASN A 6 11.35 -4.10 -6.71
CA ASN A 6 12.31 -3.78 -5.67
C ASN A 6 11.59 -3.14 -4.47
N ILE A 7 11.18 -3.99 -3.51
CA ILE A 7 10.50 -3.64 -2.25
C ILE A 7 11.28 -2.58 -1.43
N SER A 8 12.59 -2.40 -1.68
CA SER A 8 13.40 -1.40 -0.97
C SER A 8 13.01 0.06 -1.28
N GLN A 9 12.20 0.33 -2.31
CA GLN A 9 11.76 1.70 -2.61
C GLN A 9 10.54 2.16 -1.79
N ILE A 10 9.75 1.24 -1.24
CA ILE A 10 8.53 1.57 -0.47
C ILE A 10 8.89 2.26 0.87
N ASN A 11 10.04 1.90 1.47
CA ASN A 11 10.48 2.49 2.74
C ASN A 11 10.96 3.95 2.62
N ARG A 12 11.09 4.52 1.41
CA ARG A 12 11.65 5.87 1.24
C ARG A 12 10.58 6.98 1.16
N VAL A 13 9.31 6.64 0.96
CA VAL A 13 8.23 7.63 0.77
C VAL A 13 7.62 8.11 2.11
N VAL A 14 7.84 7.38 3.21
CA VAL A 14 7.26 7.71 4.52
C VAL A 14 8.12 8.70 5.34
N SER A 15 9.38 8.96 4.94
CA SER A 15 10.31 9.78 5.73
C SER A 15 10.45 11.25 5.32
N GLN A 16 9.61 11.77 4.41
CA GLN A 16 9.76 13.15 3.90
C GLN A 16 8.59 14.11 4.19
N ASN A 17 7.68 13.78 5.12
CA ASN A 17 6.56 14.66 5.41
C ASN A 17 6.39 15.06 6.88
N GLU A 18 7.50 15.32 7.58
CA GLU A 18 7.45 16.06 8.84
C GLU A 18 8.43 17.25 8.81
N ASN A 19 7.94 18.39 9.31
CA ASN A 19 8.65 19.63 9.60
C ASN A 19 8.94 20.62 8.47
N SER A 20 7.87 21.19 7.93
CA SER A 20 7.83 22.64 7.69
C SER A 20 7.60 23.39 9.01
N LEU A 21 8.65 23.76 9.77
CA LEU A 21 8.59 24.79 10.82
C LEU A 21 10.01 25.26 11.23
N LYS A 22 10.37 26.46 10.75
CA LYS A 22 11.32 27.47 11.27
C LYS A 22 12.71 27.05 11.80
N PRO A 23 13.83 27.60 11.29
CA PRO A 23 15.06 27.72 12.05
C PRO A 23 15.04 29.02 12.87
N SER A 24 14.97 28.91 14.19
CA SER A 24 15.43 29.95 15.12
C SER A 24 16.36 29.28 16.12
N VAL A 25 17.64 29.23 15.79
CA VAL A 25 18.67 28.66 16.65
C VAL A 25 18.98 29.66 17.77
N LYS A 26 18.59 29.32 19.00
CA LYS A 26 19.32 29.70 20.20
C LYS A 26 19.58 28.44 21.00
N ALA A 27 20.87 28.18 21.20
CA ALA A 27 21.41 27.15 22.06
C ALA A 27 20.91 27.30 23.50
N ASP A 28 20.68 26.20 24.21
CA ASP A 28 21.37 25.92 25.47
C ASP A 28 21.17 24.46 25.93
N GLN A 29 22.09 24.06 26.81
CA GLN A 29 22.42 22.77 27.37
C GLN A 29 21.24 21.99 27.98
N ASN A 30 21.27 20.65 27.96
CA ASN A 30 21.47 19.87 29.20
C ASN A 30 21.73 18.38 28.99
N ARG A 31 22.60 17.85 29.84
CA ARG A 31 23.00 16.45 30.00
C ARG A 31 21.81 15.57 30.40
N PHE A 32 21.75 14.35 29.87
CA PHE A 32 21.38 13.18 30.66
C PHE A 32 22.06 11.93 30.09
N SER A 33 23.14 11.52 30.75
CA SER A 33 23.69 10.17 30.64
C SER A 33 22.71 9.22 31.35
N GLY A 34 21.77 8.67 30.60
CA GLY A 34 20.89 7.60 31.03
C GLY A 34 21.24 6.35 30.24
N SER A 35 22.00 5.46 30.85
CA SER A 35 22.14 4.08 30.39
C SER A 35 20.75 3.49 30.18
N SER A 36 20.35 3.36 28.92
CA SER A 36 19.21 2.54 28.52
C SER A 36 19.77 1.46 27.64
N GLN A 37 20.13 0.36 28.30
CA GLN A 37 20.21 -0.95 27.69
C GLN A 37 18.81 -1.26 27.15
N ILE A 38 18.54 -0.77 25.94
CA ILE A 38 17.32 -1.06 25.20
C ILE A 38 17.36 -2.55 24.90
N SER A 39 16.53 -3.28 25.64
CA SER A 39 16.17 -4.64 25.32
C SER A 39 15.55 -4.62 23.92
N GLU A 40 16.35 -5.02 22.93
CA GLU A 40 15.82 -5.49 21.67
C GLU A 40 14.86 -6.64 21.98
N THR A 41 13.64 -6.57 21.43
CA THR A 41 12.60 -7.63 21.30
C THR A 41 11.19 -7.20 21.75
N SER A 42 10.71 -6.01 21.37
CA SER A 42 9.24 -5.76 21.39
C SER A 42 8.72 -4.87 20.26
N SER A 43 9.59 -4.23 19.47
CA SER A 43 9.19 -3.20 18.50
C SER A 43 8.81 -3.73 17.11
N SER A 44 9.09 -5.01 16.82
CA SER A 44 8.88 -5.59 15.48
C SER A 44 7.41 -5.97 15.22
N SER A 45 6.71 -6.47 16.25
CA SER A 45 5.32 -6.94 16.11
C SER A 45 4.33 -5.81 15.82
N SER A 46 4.53 -4.62 16.39
CA SER A 46 3.67 -3.45 16.11
C SER A 46 3.80 -2.95 14.68
N SER A 47 4.99 -3.09 14.08
CA SER A 47 5.29 -2.63 12.72
C SER A 47 4.69 -3.57 11.67
N ILE A 48 4.73 -4.90 11.88
CA ILE A 48 4.14 -5.89 10.98
C ILE A 48 2.61 -5.80 11.00
N GLU A 49 1.99 -5.63 12.16
CA GLU A 49 0.53 -5.46 12.26
C GLU A 49 0.05 -4.16 11.61
N ALA A 50 0.83 -3.07 11.68
CA ALA A 50 0.53 -1.83 10.97
C ALA A 50 0.60 -2.01 9.44
N ILE A 51 1.62 -2.72 8.94
CA ILE A 51 1.75 -3.06 7.51
C ILE A 51 0.58 -3.92 7.04
N LYS A 52 0.20 -4.95 7.79
CA LYS A 52 -0.96 -5.79 7.48
C LYS A 52 -2.25 -4.96 7.35
N LYS A 53 -2.54 -4.10 8.33
CA LYS A 53 -3.73 -3.22 8.28
C LYS A 53 -3.71 -2.28 7.07
N MET A 54 -2.55 -1.76 6.70
CA MET A 54 -2.41 -0.90 5.51
C MET A 54 -2.72 -1.68 4.23
N LEU A 55 -2.22 -2.91 4.10
CA LEU A 55 -2.47 -3.78 2.96
C LEU A 55 -3.94 -4.22 2.89
N GLU A 56 -4.57 -4.56 4.02
CA GLU A 56 -6.00 -4.88 4.10
C GLU A 56 -6.86 -3.70 3.60
N LYS A 57 -6.56 -2.48 4.07
CA LYS A 57 -7.26 -1.27 3.61
C LYS A 57 -7.04 -1.01 2.12
N ARG A 58 -5.82 -1.25 1.61
CA ARG A 58 -5.52 -1.11 0.18
C ARG A 58 -6.31 -2.12 -0.65
N LEU A 59 -6.41 -3.37 -0.18
CA LEU A 59 -7.18 -4.42 -0.81
C LEU A 59 -8.66 -4.05 -0.91
N GLU A 60 -9.26 -3.57 0.18
CA GLU A 60 -10.66 -3.13 0.21
C GLU A 60 -10.91 -2.00 -0.80
N GLN A 61 -10.01 -1.01 -0.87
CA GLN A 61 -10.12 0.08 -1.83
C GLN A 61 -10.05 -0.41 -3.28
N LEU A 62 -9.12 -1.32 -3.58
CA LEU A 62 -8.97 -1.90 -4.92
C LEU A 62 -10.21 -2.71 -5.33
N GLN A 63 -10.77 -3.49 -4.40
CA GLN A 63 -12.01 -4.25 -4.64
C GLN A 63 -13.20 -3.34 -4.92
N LYS A 64 -13.36 -2.25 -4.16
CA LYS A 64 -14.42 -1.26 -4.41
C LYS A 64 -14.27 -0.53 -5.75
N GLN A 65 -13.03 -0.22 -6.14
CA GLN A 65 -12.75 0.35 -7.46
C GLN A 65 -13.11 -0.63 -8.58
N LEU A 66 -12.75 -1.92 -8.41
CA LEU A 66 -13.08 -2.97 -9.38
C LEU A 66 -14.60 -3.13 -9.52
N GLU A 67 -15.34 -3.18 -8.42
CA GLU A 67 -16.80 -3.27 -8.41
C GLU A 67 -17.44 -2.10 -9.17
N THR A 68 -16.93 -0.88 -8.95
CA THR A 68 -17.42 0.32 -9.64
C THR A 68 -17.20 0.22 -11.15
N ILE A 69 -16.02 -0.23 -11.58
CA ILE A 69 -15.70 -0.42 -12.99
C ILE A 69 -16.56 -1.51 -13.61
N GLN A 70 -16.79 -2.63 -12.92
CA GLN A 70 -17.67 -3.70 -13.39
C GLN A 70 -19.10 -3.21 -13.60
N LYS A 71 -19.63 -2.39 -12.69
CA LYS A 71 -20.94 -1.74 -12.86
C LYS A 71 -20.98 -0.82 -14.08
N GLN A 72 -19.91 -0.05 -14.33
CA GLN A 72 -19.82 0.80 -15.51
C GLN A 72 -19.76 -0.01 -16.80
N ILE A 73 -18.97 -1.10 -16.84
CA ILE A 73 -18.93 -2.00 -18.00
C ILE A 73 -20.33 -2.55 -18.29
N ALA A 74 -21.06 -3.00 -17.27
CA ALA A 74 -22.41 -3.54 -17.45
C ALA A 74 -23.41 -2.51 -18.01
N GLN A 75 -23.19 -1.21 -17.77
CA GLN A 75 -24.03 -0.15 -18.37
C GLN A 75 -23.79 0.04 -19.86
N TYR A 76 -22.54 -0.15 -20.33
CA TYR A 76 -22.17 0.08 -21.73
C TYR A 76 -22.10 -1.19 -22.58
N GLN A 77 -22.10 -2.40 -21.98
CA GLN A 77 -21.80 -3.65 -22.68
C GLN A 77 -22.78 -4.01 -23.82
N ASN A 78 -24.02 -3.53 -23.77
CA ASN A 78 -25.05 -3.81 -24.77
C ASN A 78 -25.27 -2.64 -25.74
N ASP A 79 -24.54 -1.54 -25.57
CA ASP A 79 -24.65 -0.37 -26.44
C ASP A 79 -23.73 -0.54 -27.66
N THR A 80 -24.33 -0.47 -28.85
CA THR A 80 -23.63 -0.64 -30.12
C THR A 80 -22.93 0.63 -30.60
N ASN A 81 -23.05 1.74 -29.87
CA ASN A 81 -22.36 2.97 -30.18
C ASN A 81 -20.84 2.79 -30.01
N LYS A 82 -20.06 3.30 -30.98
CA LYS A 82 -18.59 3.25 -30.95
C LYS A 82 -18.01 3.82 -29.65
N TYR A 83 -18.58 4.91 -29.13
CA TYR A 83 -18.16 5.48 -27.85
C TYR A 83 -18.34 4.49 -26.68
N ALA A 84 -19.48 3.79 -26.63
CA ALA A 84 -19.74 2.81 -25.58
C ALA A 84 -18.78 1.62 -25.69
N GLN A 85 -18.48 1.16 -26.90
CA GLN A 85 -17.50 0.10 -27.14
C GLN A 85 -16.07 0.52 -26.71
N ASP A 86 -15.64 1.72 -27.09
CA ASP A 86 -14.34 2.29 -26.69
C ASP A 86 -14.26 2.42 -25.15
N MET A 87 -15.37 2.79 -24.50
CA MET A 87 -15.49 2.85 -23.05
C MET A 87 -15.39 1.47 -22.39
N VAL A 88 -16.11 0.46 -22.90
CA VAL A 88 -16.03 -0.93 -22.39
C VAL A 88 -14.60 -1.45 -22.48
N GLN A 89 -13.92 -1.22 -23.60
CA GLN A 89 -12.53 -1.65 -23.77
C GLN A 89 -11.59 -0.98 -22.76
N THR A 90 -11.72 0.34 -22.60
CA THR A 90 -10.91 1.12 -21.65
C THR A 90 -11.15 0.66 -20.21
N LEU A 91 -12.42 0.46 -19.83
CA LEU A 91 -12.79 0.00 -18.50
C LEU A 91 -12.32 -1.44 -18.25
N SER A 92 -12.36 -2.31 -19.26
CA SER A 92 -11.87 -3.69 -19.15
C SER A 92 -10.35 -3.76 -18.93
N GLN A 93 -9.60 -2.88 -19.59
CA GLN A 93 -8.15 -2.74 -19.35
C GLN A 93 -7.87 -2.25 -17.92
N LYS A 94 -8.63 -1.27 -17.43
CA LYS A 94 -8.51 -0.81 -16.04
C LYS A 94 -8.86 -1.91 -15.04
N ALA A 95 -9.92 -2.68 -15.29
CA ALA A 95 -10.31 -3.82 -14.45
C ALA A 95 -9.19 -4.86 -14.37
N SER A 96 -8.55 -5.17 -15.51
CA SER A 96 -7.43 -6.11 -15.56
C SER A 96 -6.22 -5.63 -14.74
N SER A 97 -5.91 -4.33 -14.81
CA SER A 97 -4.85 -3.72 -13.99
C SER A 97 -5.17 -3.78 -12.49
N LEU A 98 -6.42 -3.52 -12.09
CA LEU A 98 -6.85 -3.63 -10.70
C LEU A 98 -6.78 -5.07 -10.19
N LEU A 99 -7.17 -6.05 -11.01
CA LEU A 99 -7.05 -7.47 -10.66
C LEU A 99 -5.59 -7.87 -10.40
N SER A 100 -4.65 -7.38 -11.21
CA SER A 100 -3.22 -7.61 -10.97
C SER A 100 -2.75 -7.00 -9.64
N GLN A 101 -3.17 -5.78 -9.32
CA GLN A 101 -2.83 -5.14 -8.04
C GLN A 101 -3.46 -5.86 -6.83
N ILE A 102 -4.69 -6.35 -6.98
CA ILE A 102 -5.36 -7.17 -5.96
C ILE A 102 -4.58 -8.45 -5.69
N ALA A 103 -4.13 -9.13 -6.75
CA ALA A 103 -3.34 -10.36 -6.63
C ALA A 103 -2.01 -10.10 -5.90
N GLU A 104 -1.31 -9.02 -6.25
CA GLU A 104 -0.05 -8.62 -5.60
C GLU A 104 -0.24 -8.34 -4.10
N VAL A 105 -1.23 -7.51 -3.74
CA VAL A 105 -1.53 -7.19 -2.33
C VAL A 105 -1.95 -8.44 -1.56
N SER A 106 -2.74 -9.32 -2.17
CA SER A 106 -3.16 -10.58 -1.55
C SER A 106 -1.98 -11.52 -1.31
N ALA A 107 -1.03 -11.58 -2.24
CA ALA A 107 0.21 -12.35 -2.09
C ALA A 107 1.06 -11.79 -0.94
N SER A 108 1.25 -10.48 -0.85
CA SER A 108 1.98 -9.85 0.26
C SER A 108 1.33 -10.12 1.63
N LEU A 109 -0.01 -10.12 1.70
CA LEU A 109 -0.73 -10.48 2.93
C LEU A 109 -0.50 -11.95 3.30
N ALA A 110 -0.58 -12.87 2.34
CA ALA A 110 -0.34 -14.30 2.56
C ALA A 110 1.10 -14.58 3.02
N GLU A 111 2.10 -13.86 2.47
CA GLU A 111 3.49 -13.97 2.91
C GLU A 111 3.68 -13.52 4.37
N ILE A 112 3.05 -12.41 4.77
CA ILE A 112 3.07 -11.94 6.16
C ILE A 112 2.47 -13.00 7.10
N GLU A 113 1.35 -13.62 6.71
CA GLU A 113 0.69 -14.67 7.50
C GLU A 113 1.51 -15.94 7.60
N LYS A 114 2.13 -16.38 6.49
CA LYS A 114 3.03 -17.53 6.48
C LYS A 114 4.24 -17.31 7.39
N ASN A 115 4.86 -16.12 7.33
CA ASN A 115 6.01 -15.79 8.17
C ASN A 115 5.66 -15.72 9.67
N ARG A 116 4.41 -15.38 10.01
CA ARG A 116 3.91 -15.41 11.39
C ARG A 116 3.59 -16.84 11.89
N SER A 117 3.20 -17.74 11.00
CA SER A 117 2.79 -19.12 11.33
C SER A 117 3.96 -20.10 11.46
N GLY A 118 5.13 -19.74 10.93
CA GLY A 118 6.34 -20.56 10.93
C GLY A 118 7.41 -20.16 11.96
N SER A 119 7.08 -19.25 12.89
CA SER A 119 7.94 -18.86 14.02
C SER A 119 7.48 -19.48 15.34
#